data_AF-A0A4Q3CA35-F1
#
_entry.id   AF-A0A4Q3CA35-F1
#
_cell.length_a   1.000
_cell.length_b   1.000
_cell.length_c   1.000
_cell.angle_alpha   90.00
_cell.angle_beta   90.00
_cell.angle_gamma   90.00
#
_symmetry.space_group_name_H-M   'P 1'
#
loop_
_entity.id
_entity.type
_entity.pdbx_description
1 polymer ?
#
loop_
_entity_poly.entity_id
_entity_poly.type
_entity_poly.pdbx_seq_one_letter_code
_entity_poly.pdbx_strand_id
1 'polypeptide(L)'
;MSTNYTEPVISLRDAHYAAFVIGMGRHLAATGEARPDAEAMAAARRLLDRLIAHLEGGKAEPDTAAAAIARDHVVQFGDGIAPVLSDVLGPDLPAATVAAWVDGYWRMIRQTGRTR
;
A
#
# COMPACT_ATOMS: atom_id res chain seq x y z
N MET A 1 -0.77 -6.62 -25.14
CA MET A 1 0.22 -5.72 -24.53
C MET A 1 0.17 -5.93 -23.03
N SER A 2 1.03 -6.80 -22.50
CA SER A 2 1.19 -6.97 -21.06
C SER A 2 2.20 -5.93 -20.60
N THR A 3 1.71 -4.85 -19.98
CA THR A 3 2.59 -3.87 -19.34
C THR A 3 3.33 -4.60 -18.21
N ASN A 4 4.65 -4.73 -18.33
CA ASN A 4 5.49 -5.32 -17.30
C ASN A 4 5.54 -4.35 -16.10
N TYR A 5 4.58 -4.49 -15.18
CA TYR A 5 4.55 -3.77 -13.90
C TYR A 5 5.62 -4.27 -12.91
N THR A 6 6.46 -5.21 -13.31
CA THR A 6 7.39 -5.95 -12.44
C THR A 6 8.58 -5.10 -11.98
N GLU A 7 9.11 -4.21 -12.82
CA GLU A 7 10.27 -3.37 -12.46
C GLU A 7 10.01 -2.41 -11.28
N PRO A 8 8.92 -1.62 -11.25
CA PRO A 8 8.66 -0.71 -10.13
C PRO A 8 8.33 -1.41 -8.80
N VAL A 9 7.80 -2.64 -8.85
CA VAL A 9 7.45 -3.41 -7.64
C VAL A 9 8.70 -3.97 -6.95
N ILE A 10 9.69 -4.43 -7.72
CA ILE A 10 10.98 -4.90 -7.19
C ILE A 10 11.76 -3.73 -6.56
N SER A 11 11.81 -2.57 -7.22
CA SER A 11 12.49 -1.39 -6.67
C SER A 11 11.87 -0.86 -5.36
N LEU A 12 10.55 -1.01 -5.16
CA LEU A 12 9.92 -0.59 -3.91
C LEU A 12 10.30 -1.49 -2.73
N ARG A 13 10.44 -2.81 -2.96
CA ARG A 13 10.70 -3.79 -1.89
C ARG A 13 12.04 -3.59 -1.19
N ASP A 14 13.04 -3.09 -1.92
CA ASP A 14 14.41 -3.00 -1.42
C ASP A 14 14.79 -1.60 -0.93
N ALA A 15 14.61 -0.55 -1.75
CA ALA A 15 15.13 0.79 -1.44
C ALA A 15 14.09 1.76 -0.84
N HIS A 16 12.81 1.57 -1.16
CA HIS A 16 11.76 2.56 -0.87
C HIS A 16 10.69 2.06 0.11
N TYR A 17 10.77 0.80 0.52
CA TYR A 17 9.79 0.17 1.41
C TYR A 17 9.61 0.97 2.70
N ALA A 18 10.71 1.25 3.40
CA ALA A 18 10.68 1.96 4.68
C ALA A 18 10.13 3.38 4.52
N ALA A 19 10.52 4.08 3.45
CA ALA A 19 10.05 5.43 3.15
C ALA A 19 8.53 5.44 2.87
N PHE A 20 8.03 4.48 2.09
CA PHE A 20 6.58 4.35 1.84
C PHE A 20 5.81 4.07 3.13
N VAL A 21 6.25 3.14 3.97
CA VAL A 21 5.55 2.83 5.22
C VAL A 21 5.53 4.03 6.16
N ILE A 22 6.62 4.82 6.23
CA ILE A 22 6.65 6.06 7.03
C ILE A 22 5.70 7.11 6.47
N GLY A 23 5.73 7.35 5.15
CA GLY A 23 4.86 8.32 4.48
C GLY A 23 3.38 7.95 4.63
N MET A 24 3.07 6.67 4.41
CA MET A 24 1.72 6.14 4.56
C MET A 24 1.27 6.13 6.02
N GLY A 25 2.11 5.74 6.97
CA GLY A 25 1.77 5.79 8.38
C GLY A 25 1.40 7.22 8.82
N ARG A 26 2.15 8.23 8.35
CA ARG A 26 1.81 9.65 8.58
C ARG A 26 0.48 10.04 7.92
N HIS A 27 0.21 9.54 6.72
CA HIS A 27 -1.04 9.78 6.02
C HIS A 27 -2.24 9.21 6.77
N LEU A 28 -2.11 7.98 7.30
CA LEU A 28 -3.15 7.31 8.08
C LEU A 28 -3.39 7.98 9.45
N ALA A 29 -2.33 8.51 10.06
CA ALA A 29 -2.42 9.22 11.35
C ALA A 29 -3.00 10.64 11.24
N ALA A 30 -3.30 11.12 10.03
CA ALA A 30 -3.70 12.51 9.77
C ALA A 30 -5.07 12.92 10.36
N THR A 31 -5.69 12.09 11.19
CA THR A 31 -6.61 12.55 12.24
C THR A 31 -5.83 13.15 13.42
N GLY A 32 -5.18 14.30 13.19
CA GLY A 32 -4.78 15.25 14.24
C GLY A 32 -3.51 15.00 15.04
N GLU A 33 -2.78 13.90 14.85
CA GLU A 33 -1.52 13.64 15.57
C GLU A 33 -0.26 13.83 14.71
N ALA A 34 0.72 14.59 15.23
CA ALA A 34 1.95 14.98 14.53
C ALA A 34 2.95 13.83 14.33
N ARG A 35 2.71 12.64 14.90
CA ARG A 35 3.53 11.44 14.74
C ARG A 35 2.61 10.27 14.43
N PRO A 36 2.94 9.42 13.44
CA PRO A 36 2.17 8.21 13.22
C PRO A 36 2.24 7.33 14.45
N ASP A 37 1.07 6.96 14.98
CA ASP A 37 0.99 6.00 16.07
C ASP A 37 1.41 4.60 15.60
N ALA A 38 1.64 3.70 16.56
CA ALA A 38 2.10 2.33 16.25
C ALA A 38 1.07 1.54 15.43
N GLU A 39 -0.21 1.88 15.53
CA GLU A 39 -1.31 1.21 14.83
C GLU A 39 -1.33 1.60 13.35
N ALA A 40 -1.24 2.88 13.03
CA ALA A 40 -1.14 3.41 11.68
C ALA A 40 0.09 2.84 10.96
N MET A 41 1.23 2.75 11.64
CA MET A 41 2.45 2.14 11.09
C MET A 41 2.26 0.64 10.81
N ALA A 42 1.62 -0.09 11.74
CA ALA A 42 1.33 -1.51 11.55
C ALA A 42 0.33 -1.75 10.41
N ALA A 43 -0.71 -0.91 10.29
CA ALA A 43 -1.68 -0.97 9.22
C ALA A 43 -1.03 -0.69 7.85
N ALA A 44 -0.21 0.36 7.75
CA ALA A 44 0.53 0.70 6.54
C ALA A 44 1.44 -0.45 6.07
N ARG A 45 2.24 -1.03 6.97
CA ARG A 45 3.11 -2.19 6.70
C ARG A 45 2.29 -3.36 6.13
N ARG A 46 1.22 -3.75 6.81
CA ARG A 46 0.40 -4.91 6.42
C ARG A 46 -0.30 -4.73 5.09
N LEU A 47 -0.90 -3.55 4.86
CA LEU A 47 -1.57 -3.26 3.59
C LEU A 47 -0.57 -3.21 2.43
N LEU A 48 0.63 -2.65 2.66
CA LEU A 48 1.69 -2.64 1.67
C LEU A 48 2.20 -4.05 1.35
N ASP A 49 2.48 -4.87 2.36
CA ASP A 49 2.94 -6.27 2.17
C ASP A 49 1.91 -7.09 1.36
N ARG A 50 0.62 -6.93 1.65
CA ARG A 50 -0.46 -7.57 0.87
C ARG A 50 -0.55 -7.06 -0.56
N LEU A 51 -0.43 -5.74 -0.76
CA LEU A 51 -0.45 -5.13 -2.08
C LEU A 51 0.72 -5.61 -2.95
N ILE A 52 1.94 -5.63 -2.40
CA ILE A 52 3.13 -6.14 -3.10
C ILE A 52 2.91 -7.60 -3.50
N ALA A 53 2.47 -8.46 -2.56
CA ALA A 53 2.19 -9.86 -2.87
C ALA A 53 1.14 -10.01 -3.98
N HIS A 54 0.07 -9.20 -3.95
CA HIS A 54 -0.96 -9.21 -5.00
C HIS A 54 -0.41 -8.78 -6.37
N LEU A 55 0.41 -7.74 -6.42
CA LEU A 55 1.03 -7.23 -7.65
C LEU A 55 2.08 -8.21 -8.23
N GLU A 56 2.82 -8.89 -7.36
CA GLU A 56 3.77 -9.95 -7.75
C GLU A 56 3.07 -11.25 -8.22
N GLY A 57 1.74 -11.34 -8.08
CA GLY A 57 0.98 -12.56 -8.35
C GLY A 57 1.20 -13.67 -7.31
N GLY A 58 1.87 -13.34 -6.19
CA GLY A 58 2.02 -14.22 -5.04
C GLY A 58 0.70 -14.34 -4.28
N LYS A 59 0.55 -15.45 -3.56
CA LYS A 59 -0.46 -15.51 -2.50
C LYS A 59 0.05 -14.64 -1.36
N ALA A 60 -0.72 -13.64 -0.94
CA ALA A 60 -0.44 -12.96 0.31
C ALA A 60 -0.37 -14.02 1.40
N GLU A 61 0.75 -14.10 2.12
CA GLU A 61 0.86 -14.96 3.30
C GLU A 61 -0.29 -14.60 4.24
N PRO A 62 -1.03 -15.60 4.78
CA PRO A 62 -2.10 -15.33 5.70
C PRO A 62 -1.53 -14.54 6.89
N ASP A 63 -2.09 -13.35 7.11
CA ASP A 63 -1.70 -12.46 8.20
C ASP A 63 -2.00 -13.17 9.52
N THR A 64 -0.99 -13.83 10.09
CA THR A 64 -1.08 -14.59 11.34
C THR A 64 -1.25 -13.67 12.56
N ALA A 65 -1.03 -12.37 12.39
CA ALA A 65 -1.35 -11.37 13.39
C ALA A 65 -2.81 -10.93 13.22
N ALA A 66 -3.73 -11.62 13.88
CA ALA A 66 -5.19 -11.47 13.80
C ALA A 66 -5.79 -10.12 14.28
N ALA A 67 -5.08 -9.00 14.12
CA ALA A 67 -5.68 -7.67 14.27
C ALA A 67 -6.43 -7.31 12.97
N ALA A 68 -7.74 -7.09 13.10
CA ALA A 68 -8.53 -6.52 12.03
C ALA A 68 -8.04 -5.09 11.75
N ILE A 69 -7.66 -4.81 10.50
CA ILE A 69 -7.31 -3.46 10.07
C ILE A 69 -8.61 -2.63 10.06
N ALA A 70 -8.61 -1.48 10.74
CA ALA A 70 -9.76 -0.58 10.76
C ALA A 70 -10.20 -0.21 9.34
N ARG A 71 -11.51 -0.15 9.11
CA ARG A 71 -12.07 0.17 7.78
C ARG A 71 -11.57 1.52 7.27
N ASP A 72 -11.44 2.50 8.15
CA ASP A 72 -10.97 3.84 7.80
C ASP A 72 -9.53 3.81 7.31
N HIS A 73 -8.64 3.02 7.94
CA HIS A 73 -7.28 2.81 7.46
C HIS A 73 -7.23 2.12 6.09
N VAL A 74 -8.18 1.21 5.79
CA VAL A 74 -8.28 0.60 4.45
C VAL A 74 -8.64 1.66 3.41
N VAL A 75 -9.61 2.52 3.68
CA VAL A 75 -10.01 3.56 2.73
C VAL A 75 -8.89 4.58 2.54
N GLN A 76 -8.37 5.14 3.63
CA GLN A 76 -7.31 6.14 3.62
C GLN A 76 -6.01 5.62 2.97
N PHE A 77 -5.68 4.35 3.16
CA PHE A 77 -4.52 3.77 2.49
C PHE A 77 -4.70 3.83 0.97
N GLY A 78 -5.87 3.44 0.46
CA GLY A 78 -6.15 3.48 -0.98
C GLY A 78 -6.06 4.89 -1.57
N ASP A 79 -6.59 5.88 -0.85
CA ASP A 79 -6.54 7.29 -1.25
C ASP A 79 -5.12 7.88 -1.16
N GLY A 80 -4.32 7.39 -0.21
CA GLY A 80 -2.95 7.82 0.06
C GLY A 80 -1.89 7.25 -0.88
N ILE A 81 -2.18 6.18 -1.66
CA ILE A 81 -1.18 5.52 -2.52
C ILE A 81 -0.55 6.52 -3.47
N ALA A 82 -1.35 7.28 -4.23
CA ALA A 82 -0.83 8.20 -5.23
C ALA A 82 0.08 9.29 -4.63
N PRO A 83 -0.35 10.09 -3.63
CA PRO A 83 0.52 11.13 -3.06
C PRO A 83 1.76 10.56 -2.37
N VAL A 84 1.67 9.44 -1.64
CA VAL A 84 2.83 8.84 -0.96
C VAL A 84 3.83 8.25 -1.96
N LEU A 85 3.34 7.62 -3.02
CA LEU A 85 4.20 7.05 -4.06
C LEU A 85 4.98 8.14 -4.80
N SER A 86 4.32 9.27 -5.11
CA SER A 86 4.98 10.44 -5.70
C SER A 86 5.99 11.12 -4.76
N ASP A 87 5.71 11.18 -3.46
CA ASP A 87 6.66 11.72 -2.46
C ASP A 87 7.92 10.85 -2.35
N VAL A 88 7.75 9.52 -2.39
CA VAL A 88 8.85 8.56 -2.18
C VAL A 88 9.68 8.29 -3.43
N LEU A 89 9.03 8.20 -4.60
CA LEU A 89 9.69 7.85 -5.86
C LEU A 89 9.94 9.08 -6.77
N GLY A 90 9.42 10.23 -6.38
CA GLY A 90 9.55 11.48 -7.12
C GLY A 90 8.41 11.75 -8.10
N PRO A 91 8.31 13.00 -8.59
CA PRO A 91 7.22 13.46 -9.44
C PRO A 91 7.26 12.89 -10.86
N ASP A 92 8.39 12.35 -11.30
CA ASP A 92 8.57 11.80 -12.66
C ASP A 92 7.98 10.38 -12.83
N LEU A 93 7.32 9.86 -11.79
CA LEU A 93 6.72 8.55 -11.82
C LEU A 93 5.60 8.50 -12.89
N PRO A 94 5.61 7.53 -13.82
CA PRO A 94 4.58 7.44 -14.84
C PRO A 94 3.18 7.30 -14.24
N ALA A 95 2.22 8.08 -14.74
CA ALA A 95 0.83 8.03 -14.26
C ALA A 95 0.22 6.63 -14.36
N ALA A 96 0.62 5.84 -15.37
CA ALA A 96 0.19 4.46 -15.53
C ALA A 96 0.67 3.55 -14.37
N THR A 97 1.86 3.81 -13.82
CA THR A 97 2.40 3.09 -12.67
C THR A 97 1.57 3.40 -11.43
N VAL A 98 1.30 4.68 -11.17
CA VAL A 98 0.45 5.11 -10.05
C VAL A 98 -0.94 4.47 -10.15
N ALA A 99 -1.56 4.53 -11.33
CA ALA A 99 -2.88 3.94 -11.57
C ALA A 99 -2.89 2.43 -11.33
N ALA A 100 -1.86 1.69 -11.77
CA ALA A 100 -1.78 0.25 -11.57
C ALA A 100 -1.68 -0.15 -10.09
N TRP A 101 -0.99 0.64 -9.27
CA TRP A 101 -0.90 0.42 -7.83
C TRP A 101 -2.25 0.67 -7.14
N VAL A 102 -2.90 1.79 -7.46
CA VAL A 102 -4.24 2.12 -6.95
C VAL A 102 -5.28 1.06 -7.36
N ASP A 103 -5.30 0.69 -8.64
CA ASP A 103 -6.22 -0.32 -9.16
C ASP A 103 -5.95 -1.71 -8.60
N GLY A 104 -4.68 -2.07 -8.43
CA GLY A 104 -4.25 -3.31 -7.79
C GLY A 104 -4.75 -3.40 -6.35
N TYR A 105 -4.59 -2.31 -5.60
CA TYR A 105 -5.09 -2.21 -4.23
C TYR A 105 -6.61 -2.42 -4.13
N TRP A 106 -7.38 -1.68 -4.93
CA TRP A 106 -8.83 -1.82 -4.87
C TRP A 106 -9.32 -3.17 -5.38
N ARG A 107 -8.62 -3.79 -6.34
CA ARG A 107 -8.90 -5.17 -6.76
C ARG A 107 -8.64 -6.17 -5.63
N MET A 108 -7.50 -6.05 -4.94
CA MET A 108 -7.16 -6.86 -3.77
C MET A 108 -8.24 -6.76 -2.69
N ILE A 109 -8.63 -5.56 -2.26
CA ILE A 109 -9.64 -5.35 -1.21
C ILE A 109 -10.99 -5.98 -1.60
N ARG A 110 -11.44 -5.80 -2.86
CA ARG A 110 -12.68 -6.41 -3.35
C ARG A 110 -12.64 -7.95 -3.37
N GLN A 111 -11.47 -8.55 -3.59
CA GLN A 111 -11.32 -10.01 -3.55
C GLN A 111 -11.37 -10.53 -2.11
N THR A 112 -10.73 -9.83 -1.17
CA THR A 112 -10.76 -10.20 0.26
C THR A 112 -12.14 -10.01 0.91
N GLY A 113 -12.93 -9.04 0.44
CA GLY A 113 -14.31 -8.82 0.92
C GLY A 113 -15.34 -9.84 0.40
N ARG A 114 -15.03 -10.56 -0.70
CA ARG A 114 -15.91 -11.59 -1.28
C ARG A 114 -15.74 -12.98 -0.66
N THR A 115 -14.67 -13.21 0.08
CA THR A 115 -14.32 -14.50 0.69
C THR A 115 -14.78 -14.64 2.15
N ARG A 116 -15.68 -13.76 2.61
CA ARG A 116 -16.35 -13.87 3.91
C ARG A 116 -17.82 -14.19 3.76
#